data_AF-A0A4Y8XU16-F1
#
_entry.id   AF-A0A4Y8XU16-F1
#
_cell.length_a   1.000
_cell.length_b   1.000
_cell.length_c   1.000
_cell.angle_alpha   90.00
_cell.angle_beta   90.00
_cell.angle_gamma   90.00
#
_symmetry.space_group_name_H-M   'P 1'
#
loop_
_entity.id
_entity.type
_entity.pdbx_description
1 polymer ?
#
loop_
_entity_poly.entity_id
_entity_poly.type
_entity_poly.pdbx_seq_one_letter_code
_entity_poly.pdbx_strand_id
1 'polypeptide(L)'
;MSADMDPRLGLNRAVESHPAHVVEAAGDQDMVAAVRLAADEKRAVGVLATGHGPSLAADGAVLVNTRRMDGVRVDAERATAWIEAGARWRDVLAHTTPHGLAPLNGASPDVGVIGYLTGGGAGPLGRRYGFAADHVRRLRLVTADGRFREVTADTDPDLFWAVRGGKDNFGLVVWHYTPERKRLQARRTA
;
A
#
# COMPACT_ATOMS: atom_id res chain seq x y z
N MET A 1 -14.22 -18.60 9.59
CA MET A 1 -13.13 -19.05 10.48
C MET A 1 -11.83 -18.43 10.01
N SER A 2 -11.23 -17.55 10.80
CA SER A 2 -9.77 -17.55 10.95
C SER A 2 -9.50 -17.13 12.37
N ALA A 3 -8.89 -18.03 13.13
CA ALA A 3 -8.22 -17.71 14.38
C ALA A 3 -7.22 -16.56 14.17
N ASP A 4 -6.93 -15.85 15.25
CA ASP A 4 -5.85 -14.86 15.36
C ASP A 4 -4.61 -15.33 14.60
N MET A 5 -4.43 -14.77 13.40
CA MET A 5 -3.18 -14.89 12.68
C MET A 5 -2.22 -13.98 13.41
N ASP A 6 -1.12 -14.54 13.92
CA ASP A 6 -0.07 -13.78 14.57
C ASP A 6 0.30 -12.54 13.73
N PRO A 7 0.11 -11.31 14.27
CA PRO A 7 0.27 -10.07 13.53
C PRO A 7 1.73 -9.78 13.14
N ARG A 8 2.68 -10.63 13.50
CA ARG A 8 4.08 -10.56 13.07
C ARG A 8 4.34 -11.34 11.78
N LEU A 9 3.38 -12.17 11.35
CA LEU A 9 3.58 -13.11 10.27
C LEU A 9 3.20 -12.54 8.90
N GLY A 10 4.19 -12.48 8.01
CA GLY A 10 4.00 -12.23 6.58
C GLY A 10 3.89 -13.51 5.75
N LEU A 11 3.61 -13.33 4.45
CA LEU A 11 3.64 -14.42 3.47
C LEU A 11 5.03 -15.05 3.38
N ASN A 12 6.10 -14.23 3.35
CA ASN A 12 7.47 -14.73 3.33
C ASN A 12 7.85 -15.33 4.69
N ARG A 13 7.72 -16.65 4.80
CA ARG A 13 8.02 -17.42 6.02
C ARG A 13 9.50 -17.50 6.38
N ALA A 14 10.39 -17.09 5.47
CA ALA A 14 11.82 -17.04 5.75
C ALA A 14 12.23 -15.82 6.59
N VAL A 15 11.33 -14.83 6.75
CA VAL A 15 11.54 -13.66 7.59
C VAL A 15 10.72 -13.84 8.86
N GLU A 16 11.42 -14.10 9.96
CA GLU A 16 10.83 -14.10 11.31
C GLU A 16 11.17 -12.78 12.00
N SER A 17 10.25 -12.22 12.76
CA SER A 17 10.43 -10.93 13.44
C SER A 17 10.09 -11.04 14.92
N HIS A 18 10.97 -10.48 15.74
CA HIS A 18 10.85 -10.38 17.19
C HIS A 18 10.77 -8.91 17.61
N PRO A 19 9.68 -8.20 17.26
CA PRO A 19 9.54 -6.79 17.58
C PRO A 19 9.39 -6.58 19.08
N ALA A 20 9.80 -5.39 19.55
CA ALA A 20 9.56 -4.96 20.91
C ALA A 20 8.07 -4.65 21.14
N HIS A 21 7.41 -4.11 20.12
CA HIS A 21 5.98 -3.79 20.13
C HIS A 21 5.34 -4.15 18.79
N VAL A 22 4.09 -4.59 18.82
CA VAL A 22 3.27 -4.76 17.61
C VAL A 22 2.08 -3.81 17.70
N VAL A 23 1.92 -2.96 16.68
CA VAL A 23 0.78 -2.06 16.54
C VAL A 23 -0.05 -2.54 15.35
N GLU A 24 -1.22 -3.09 15.62
CA GLU A 24 -2.21 -3.40 14.58
C GLU A 24 -3.01 -2.12 14.25
N ALA A 25 -2.48 -1.33 13.32
CA ALA A 25 -3.08 -0.06 12.95
C ALA A 25 -4.45 -0.29 12.29
N ALA A 26 -5.45 0.45 12.76
CA ALA A 26 -6.79 0.54 12.18
C ALA A 26 -7.08 1.92 11.57
N GLY A 27 -6.13 2.85 11.64
CA GLY A 27 -6.24 4.18 11.04
C GLY A 27 -4.98 5.02 11.17
N ASP A 28 -5.05 6.24 10.63
CA ASP A 28 -3.89 7.16 10.57
C ASP A 28 -3.37 7.55 11.96
N GLN A 29 -4.24 7.61 12.97
CA GLN A 29 -3.83 7.97 14.34
C GLN A 29 -2.99 6.86 15.00
N ASP A 30 -3.27 5.59 14.71
CA ASP A 30 -2.47 4.48 15.21
C ASP A 30 -1.06 4.49 14.59
N MET A 31 -0.97 4.85 13.31
CA MET A 31 0.31 5.04 12.62
C MET A 31 1.12 6.19 13.25
N VAL A 32 0.49 7.32 13.54
CA VAL A 32 1.12 8.45 14.25
C VAL A 32 1.59 8.02 15.65
N ALA A 33 0.74 7.31 16.40
CA ALA A 33 1.07 6.82 17.72
C ALA A 33 2.25 5.82 17.68
N ALA A 34 2.30 4.93 16.70
CA ALA A 34 3.39 3.98 16.53
C ALA A 34 4.74 4.67 16.23
N VAL A 35 4.74 5.68 15.36
CA VAL A 35 5.96 6.45 15.05
C VAL A 35 6.44 7.21 16.29
N ARG A 36 5.53 7.80 17.07
CA ARG A 36 5.87 8.49 18.33
C ARG A 36 6.40 7.52 19.37
N LEU A 37 5.77 6.37 19.56
CA LEU A 37 6.24 5.31 20.45
C LEU A 37 7.66 4.87 20.08
N ALA A 38 7.92 4.65 18.78
CA ALA A 38 9.25 4.28 18.31
C ALA A 38 10.28 5.39 18.59
N ALA A 39 9.93 6.65 18.38
CA ALA A 39 10.79 7.78 18.69
C ALA A 39 11.10 7.91 20.19
N ASP A 40 10.08 7.81 21.04
CA ASP A 40 10.19 7.90 22.50
C ASP A 40 11.08 6.78 23.07
N GLU A 41 10.97 5.58 22.52
CA GLU A 41 11.78 4.42 22.90
C GLU A 41 13.10 4.29 22.13
N LYS A 42 13.40 5.20 21.20
CA LYS A 42 14.58 5.15 20.31
C LYS A 42 14.70 3.82 19.55
N ARG A 43 13.58 3.32 19.04
CA ARG A 43 13.48 2.09 18.25
C ARG A 43 13.26 2.39 16.77
N ALA A 44 13.64 1.44 15.93
CA ALA A 44 13.25 1.44 14.53
C ALA A 44 11.74 1.21 14.37
N VAL A 45 11.19 1.61 13.23
CA VAL A 45 9.82 1.26 12.80
C VAL A 45 9.92 0.20 11.70
N GLY A 46 9.24 -0.92 11.89
CA GLY A 46 9.01 -1.92 10.85
C GLY A 46 7.57 -1.82 10.34
N VAL A 47 7.33 -2.14 9.07
CA VAL A 47 5.98 -2.12 8.49
C VAL A 47 5.66 -3.48 7.90
N LEU A 48 4.49 -4.02 8.25
CA LEU A 48 4.00 -5.28 7.71
C LEU A 48 2.56 -5.13 7.21
N ALA A 49 2.38 -5.30 5.89
CA ALA A 49 1.07 -5.47 5.28
C ALA A 49 0.80 -6.96 5.02
N THR A 50 1.24 -7.47 3.87
CA THR A 50 1.07 -8.88 3.48
C THR A 50 2.35 -9.71 3.59
N GLY A 51 3.52 -9.07 3.71
CA GLY A 51 4.82 -9.75 3.72
C GLY A 51 5.19 -10.45 2.40
N HIS A 52 4.62 -9.98 1.27
CA HIS A 52 4.78 -10.62 -0.04
C HIS A 52 6.12 -10.27 -0.73
N GLY A 53 6.76 -9.18 -0.31
CA GLY A 53 8.03 -8.70 -0.84
C GLY A 53 9.21 -9.00 0.09
N PRO A 54 10.45 -8.73 -0.36
CA PRO A 54 11.62 -8.80 0.51
C PRO A 54 11.44 -7.80 1.65
N SER A 55 11.63 -8.29 2.88
CA SER A 55 11.48 -7.52 4.12
C SER A 55 12.64 -7.87 5.04
N LEU A 56 13.06 -6.93 5.87
CA LEU A 56 14.01 -7.18 6.96
C LEU A 56 13.22 -7.59 8.21
N ALA A 57 13.82 -8.42 9.05
CA ALA A 57 13.24 -8.75 10.35
C ALA A 57 13.11 -7.48 11.20
N ALA A 58 11.95 -7.28 11.82
CA ALA A 58 11.67 -6.12 12.67
C ALA A 58 12.14 -6.34 14.12
N ASP A 59 13.29 -6.97 14.32
CA ASP A 59 13.78 -7.35 15.65
C ASP A 59 14.05 -6.11 16.51
N GLY A 60 13.43 -6.07 17.70
CA GLY A 60 13.53 -4.95 18.63
C GLY A 60 12.85 -3.64 18.17
N ALA A 61 12.19 -3.64 17.01
CA ALA A 61 11.48 -2.50 16.45
C ALA A 61 10.04 -2.38 16.98
N VAL A 62 9.39 -1.25 16.69
CA VAL A 62 7.92 -1.13 16.69
C VAL A 62 7.43 -1.60 15.33
N LEU A 63 6.78 -2.77 15.29
CA LEU A 63 6.20 -3.32 14.07
C LEU A 63 4.77 -2.81 13.88
N VAL A 64 4.55 -2.03 12.83
CA VAL A 64 3.22 -1.55 12.42
C VAL A 64 2.62 -2.53 11.43
N ASN A 65 1.63 -3.30 11.87
CA ASN A 65 0.82 -4.13 11.01
C ASN A 65 -0.37 -3.32 10.48
N THR A 66 -0.48 -3.19 9.16
CA THR A 66 -1.53 -2.36 8.51
C THR A 66 -2.75 -3.14 8.07
N ARG A 67 -2.81 -4.46 8.32
CA ARG A 67 -3.82 -5.36 7.74
C ARG A 67 -5.26 -4.94 8.01
N ARG A 68 -5.54 -4.25 9.13
CA ARG A 68 -6.89 -3.79 9.48
C ARG A 68 -7.33 -2.52 8.74
N MET A 69 -6.42 -1.89 8.00
CA MET A 69 -6.69 -0.73 7.13
C MET A 69 -6.91 -1.23 5.70
N ASP A 70 -7.99 -1.99 5.47
CA ASP A 70 -8.28 -2.66 4.19
C ASP A 70 -9.35 -1.95 3.35
N GLY A 71 -9.72 -0.72 3.70
CA GLY A 71 -10.71 0.08 2.99
C GLY A 71 -10.34 0.36 1.53
N VAL A 72 -11.33 0.18 0.64
CA VAL A 72 -11.25 0.55 -0.78
C VAL A 72 -12.52 1.32 -1.17
N ARG A 73 -12.36 2.48 -1.81
CA ARG A 73 -13.47 3.28 -2.36
C ARG A 73 -13.19 3.64 -3.81
N VAL A 74 -14.10 3.31 -4.73
CA VAL A 74 -13.93 3.58 -6.17
C VAL A 74 -14.88 4.69 -6.62
N ASP A 75 -14.35 5.63 -7.39
CA ASP A 75 -15.10 6.59 -8.20
C ASP A 75 -15.03 6.13 -9.66
N ALA A 76 -16.11 5.52 -10.12
CA ALA A 76 -16.21 4.93 -11.44
C ALA A 76 -16.21 5.96 -12.57
N GLU A 77 -16.77 7.14 -12.33
CA GLU A 77 -16.87 8.21 -13.33
C GLU A 77 -15.50 8.79 -13.63
N ARG A 78 -14.76 9.11 -12.57
CA ARG A 78 -13.40 9.67 -12.67
C ARG A 78 -12.33 8.60 -12.88
N ALA A 79 -12.73 7.33 -12.81
CA ALA A 79 -11.84 6.17 -12.82
C ALA A 79 -10.72 6.33 -11.78
N THR A 80 -11.09 6.60 -10.53
CA THR A 80 -10.14 6.71 -9.41
C THR A 80 -10.54 5.81 -8.23
N ALA A 81 -9.59 5.48 -7.36
CA ALA A 81 -9.82 4.69 -6.17
C ALA A 81 -9.02 5.26 -4.98
N TRP A 82 -9.61 5.27 -3.79
CA TRP A 82 -8.91 5.47 -2.53
C TRP A 82 -8.69 4.11 -1.88
N ILE A 83 -7.48 3.87 -1.38
CA ILE A 83 -7.02 2.55 -0.97
C ILE A 83 -6.22 2.70 0.33
N GLU A 84 -6.59 1.94 1.36
CA GLU A 84 -5.90 1.96 2.63
C GLU A 84 -4.66 1.05 2.67
N ALA A 85 -3.84 1.23 3.72
CA ALA A 85 -2.48 0.69 3.82
C ALA A 85 -2.38 -0.86 3.83
N GLY A 86 -3.45 -1.54 4.25
CA GLY A 86 -3.57 -2.99 4.37
C GLY A 86 -4.27 -3.67 3.20
N ALA A 87 -4.90 -2.90 2.31
CA ALA A 87 -5.68 -3.46 1.20
C ALA A 87 -4.80 -4.27 0.24
N ARG A 88 -5.39 -5.33 -0.32
CA ARG A 88 -4.78 -6.23 -1.30
C ARG A 88 -5.38 -5.99 -2.68
N TRP A 89 -4.68 -6.45 -3.71
CA TRP A 89 -5.18 -6.28 -5.08
C TRP A 89 -6.52 -6.99 -5.33
N ARG A 90 -6.83 -8.10 -4.65
CA ARG A 90 -8.18 -8.72 -4.68
C ARG A 90 -9.28 -7.75 -4.23
N ASP A 91 -9.02 -6.94 -3.22
CA ASP A 91 -10.00 -6.02 -2.67
C ASP A 91 -10.29 -4.91 -3.69
N VAL A 92 -9.23 -4.37 -4.30
CA VAL A 92 -9.36 -3.38 -5.38
C VAL A 92 -10.08 -3.97 -6.59
N LEU A 93 -9.70 -5.17 -7.03
CA LEU A 93 -10.33 -5.85 -8.16
C LEU A 93 -11.83 -6.08 -7.94
N ALA A 94 -12.24 -6.44 -6.72
CA ALA A 94 -13.65 -6.63 -6.36
C ALA A 94 -14.45 -5.33 -6.49
N HIS A 95 -13.86 -4.18 -6.18
CA HIS A 95 -14.51 -2.87 -6.29
C HIS A 95 -14.43 -2.26 -7.70
N THR A 96 -13.40 -2.55 -8.49
CA THR A 96 -13.23 -1.94 -9.83
C THR A 96 -13.89 -2.74 -10.96
N THR A 97 -13.87 -4.08 -10.87
CA THR A 97 -14.36 -4.96 -11.95
C THR A 97 -15.83 -4.73 -12.31
N PRO A 98 -16.76 -4.54 -11.34
CA PRO A 98 -18.18 -4.26 -11.65
C PRO A 98 -18.39 -2.99 -12.49
N HIS A 99 -17.44 -2.04 -12.43
CA HIS A 99 -17.49 -0.79 -13.19
C HIS A 99 -16.73 -0.86 -14.53
N GLY A 100 -16.26 -2.03 -14.95
CA GLY A 100 -15.46 -2.19 -16.16
C GLY A 100 -14.07 -1.54 -16.06
N LEU A 101 -13.57 -1.33 -14.84
CA LEU A 101 -12.26 -0.74 -14.56
C LEU A 101 -11.23 -1.84 -14.29
N ALA A 102 -10.01 -1.64 -14.78
CA ALA A 102 -8.88 -2.55 -14.64
C ALA A 102 -7.72 -1.84 -13.93
N PRO A 103 -7.37 -2.25 -12.70
CA PRO A 103 -6.18 -1.73 -12.04
C PRO A 103 -4.90 -2.30 -12.68
N LEU A 104 -3.79 -1.60 -12.49
CA LEU A 104 -2.45 -2.00 -12.94
C LEU A 104 -1.77 -2.89 -11.89
N ASN A 105 -2.45 -3.97 -11.48
CA ASN A 105 -1.94 -4.87 -10.45
C ASN A 105 -0.90 -5.86 -10.99
N GLY A 106 -0.15 -6.46 -10.07
CA GLY A 106 0.70 -7.62 -10.35
C GLY A 106 -0.11 -8.90 -10.58
N ALA A 107 0.56 -10.00 -10.92
CA ALA A 107 -0.11 -11.27 -11.21
C ALA A 107 -0.82 -11.90 -9.99
N SER A 108 -0.29 -11.68 -8.77
CA SER A 108 -0.89 -12.19 -7.54
C SER A 108 -1.90 -11.19 -6.97
N PRO A 109 -3.17 -11.59 -6.74
CA PRO A 109 -4.17 -10.73 -6.13
C PRO A 109 -3.95 -10.56 -4.61
N ASP A 110 -3.03 -11.32 -4.02
CA ASP A 110 -2.74 -11.34 -2.59
C ASP A 110 -1.66 -10.34 -2.17
N VAL A 111 -0.99 -9.72 -3.16
CA VAL A 111 -0.01 -8.66 -2.93
C VAL A 111 -0.71 -7.42 -2.35
N GLY A 112 -0.08 -6.82 -1.34
CA GLY A 112 -0.54 -5.57 -0.73
C GLY A 112 -0.36 -4.41 -1.70
N VAL A 113 -1.40 -3.58 -1.84
CA VAL A 113 -1.45 -2.54 -2.86
C VAL A 113 -0.37 -1.50 -2.64
N ILE A 114 -0.25 -1.02 -1.40
CA ILE A 114 0.65 0.09 -1.05
C ILE A 114 2.11 -0.28 -1.28
N GLY A 115 2.56 -1.40 -0.70
CA GLY A 115 3.95 -1.84 -0.87
C GLY A 115 4.32 -2.11 -2.33
N TYR A 116 3.38 -2.65 -3.12
CA TYR A 116 3.57 -2.86 -4.55
C TYR A 116 3.79 -1.54 -5.29
N LEU A 117 2.95 -0.55 -5.01
CA LEU A 117 2.98 0.71 -5.72
C LEU A 117 4.11 1.64 -5.24
N THR A 118 4.45 1.69 -3.94
CA THR A 118 5.67 2.38 -3.45
C THR A 118 6.95 1.73 -3.96
N GLY A 119 6.88 0.45 -4.37
CA GLY A 119 8.00 -0.28 -4.99
C GLY A 119 8.06 -0.14 -6.51
N GLY A 120 7.24 0.71 -7.11
CA GLY A 120 7.14 0.93 -8.56
C GLY A 120 5.93 0.22 -9.17
N GLY A 121 5.72 -1.05 -8.87
CA GLY A 121 4.54 -1.79 -9.33
C GLY A 121 4.61 -2.19 -10.80
N ALA A 122 5.49 -3.14 -11.11
CA ALA A 122 5.56 -3.77 -12.43
C ALA A 122 4.53 -4.90 -12.55
N GLY A 123 3.72 -4.88 -13.60
CA GLY A 123 2.65 -5.85 -13.82
C GLY A 123 2.47 -6.19 -15.30
N PRO A 124 1.59 -7.16 -15.64
CA PRO A 124 1.39 -7.61 -17.02
C PRO A 124 0.99 -6.48 -18.00
N LEU A 125 0.32 -5.45 -17.49
CA LEU A 125 -0.12 -4.29 -18.25
C LEU A 125 0.97 -3.20 -18.41
N GLY A 126 2.12 -3.36 -17.74
CA GLY A 126 3.14 -2.31 -17.65
C GLY A 126 3.81 -1.96 -18.99
N ARG A 127 3.90 -2.89 -19.95
CA ARG A 127 4.42 -2.57 -21.29
C ARG A 127 3.57 -1.51 -22.03
N ARG A 128 2.28 -1.42 -21.71
CA ARG A 128 1.35 -0.48 -22.33
C ARG A 128 1.15 0.79 -21.49
N TYR A 129 1.11 0.65 -20.16
CA TYR A 129 0.72 1.74 -19.26
C TYR A 129 1.82 2.21 -18.31
N GLY A 130 3.03 1.66 -18.36
CA GLY A 130 4.13 2.03 -17.47
C GLY A 130 4.04 1.37 -16.09
N PHE A 131 4.76 1.94 -15.11
CA PHE A 131 4.73 1.45 -13.74
C PHE A 131 3.43 1.89 -13.07
N ALA A 132 2.85 1.03 -12.22
CA ALA A 132 1.62 1.38 -11.53
C ALA A 132 1.80 2.58 -10.57
N ALA A 133 3.02 2.82 -10.08
CA ALA A 133 3.41 4.01 -9.33
C ALA A 133 3.20 5.32 -10.13
N ASP A 134 3.33 5.31 -11.45
CA ASP A 134 3.16 6.51 -12.29
C ASP A 134 1.70 7.00 -12.30
N HIS A 135 0.75 6.15 -11.91
CA HIS A 135 -0.70 6.41 -11.90
C HIS A 135 -1.24 6.87 -10.54
N VAL A 136 -0.35 7.05 -9.58
CA VAL A 136 -0.65 7.65 -8.28
C VAL A 136 -0.90 9.13 -8.44
N ARG A 137 -1.95 9.64 -7.79
CA ARG A 137 -2.29 11.07 -7.82
C ARG A 137 -2.08 11.78 -6.50
N ARG A 138 -2.17 11.04 -5.39
CA ARG A 138 -2.08 11.58 -4.04
C ARG A 138 -1.66 10.50 -3.07
N LEU A 139 -0.82 10.88 -2.12
CA LEU A 139 -0.32 10.04 -1.04
C LEU A 139 -0.64 10.70 0.29
N ARG A 140 -1.09 9.91 1.25
CA ARG A 140 -1.27 10.27 2.65
C ARG A 140 -0.22 9.48 3.42
N LEU A 141 0.65 10.12 4.19
CA LEU A 141 1.69 9.41 4.92
C LEU A 141 2.06 10.00 6.27
N VAL A 142 2.51 9.14 7.18
CA VAL A 142 3.12 9.57 8.45
C VAL A 142 4.64 9.58 8.29
N THR A 143 5.25 10.76 8.37
CA THR A 143 6.71 10.94 8.31
C THR A 143 7.38 10.66 9.66
N ALA A 144 8.70 10.50 9.67
CA ALA A 144 9.48 10.17 10.87
C ALA A 144 9.35 11.19 12.03
N ASP A 145 8.91 12.41 11.75
CA ASP A 145 8.57 13.43 12.75
C ASP A 145 7.19 13.19 13.41
N GLY A 146 6.54 12.06 13.13
CA GLY A 146 5.23 11.70 13.67
C GLY A 146 4.10 12.60 13.15
N ARG A 147 4.28 13.25 12.01
CA ARG A 147 3.27 14.10 11.38
C ARG A 147 2.62 13.42 10.19
N PHE A 148 1.33 13.60 10.11
CA PHE A 148 0.55 13.25 8.93
C PHE A 148 0.79 14.28 7.82
N ARG A 149 1.04 13.80 6.60
CA ARG A 149 1.21 14.60 5.39
C ARG A 149 0.31 14.08 4.29
N GLU A 150 -0.29 14.99 3.55
CA GLU A 150 -0.92 14.68 2.27
C GLU A 150 -0.13 15.36 1.16
N VAL A 151 0.38 14.58 0.21
CA VAL A 151 1.25 15.06 -0.85
C VAL A 151 0.74 14.66 -2.23
N THR A 152 0.89 15.59 -3.17
CA THR A 152 0.67 15.42 -4.61
C THR A 152 1.90 15.94 -5.35
N ALA A 153 1.88 15.81 -6.68
CA ALA A 153 2.91 16.42 -7.54
C ALA A 153 2.99 17.95 -7.41
N ASP A 154 1.93 18.61 -6.91
CA ASP A 154 1.87 20.07 -6.79
C ASP A 154 2.19 20.58 -5.38
N THR A 155 1.91 19.80 -4.33
CA THR A 155 2.06 20.25 -2.94
C THR A 155 3.43 19.96 -2.33
N ASP A 156 4.03 18.82 -2.66
CA ASP A 156 5.36 18.40 -2.22
C ASP A 156 5.96 17.45 -3.27
N PRO A 157 6.42 17.99 -4.43
CA PRO A 157 6.84 17.19 -5.57
C PRO A 157 8.00 16.24 -5.25
N ASP A 158 8.91 16.66 -4.37
CA ASP A 158 10.10 15.87 -4.00
C ASP A 158 9.70 14.64 -3.19
N LEU A 159 8.87 14.82 -2.16
CA LEU A 159 8.36 13.69 -1.36
C LEU A 159 7.44 12.80 -2.20
N PHE A 160 6.60 13.39 -3.05
CA PHE A 160 5.71 12.65 -3.95
C PHE A 160 6.48 11.82 -4.99
N TRP A 161 7.59 12.32 -5.50
CA TRP A 161 8.51 11.56 -6.35
C TRP A 161 9.20 10.44 -5.55
N ALA A 162 9.77 10.75 -4.38
CA ALA A 162 10.58 9.83 -3.60
C ALA A 162 9.79 8.57 -3.14
N VAL A 163 8.53 8.74 -2.75
CA VAL A 163 7.68 7.62 -2.29
C VAL A 163 7.32 6.65 -3.44
N ARG A 164 7.26 7.12 -4.68
CA ARG A 164 6.87 6.33 -5.87
C ARG A 164 8.04 5.49 -6.43
N GLY A 165 8.68 4.73 -5.57
CA GLY A 165 9.84 3.88 -5.86
C GLY A 165 10.70 3.63 -4.62
N GLY A 166 10.59 4.50 -3.62
CA GLY A 166 11.35 4.45 -2.36
C GLY A 166 10.82 3.47 -1.30
N LYS A 167 9.76 2.69 -1.58
CA LYS A 167 9.13 1.79 -0.61
C LYS A 167 8.72 2.54 0.68
N ASP A 168 9.09 2.01 1.84
CA ASP A 168 8.75 2.45 3.19
C ASP A 168 9.75 3.47 3.79
N ASN A 169 10.76 3.90 3.02
CA ASN A 169 11.83 4.79 3.52
C ASN A 169 11.35 6.19 3.96
N PHE A 170 10.19 6.63 3.49
CA PHE A 170 9.72 8.02 3.67
C PHE A 170 8.45 8.14 4.51
N GLY A 171 7.85 7.02 4.95
CA GLY A 171 6.70 7.01 5.84
C GLY A 171 5.69 5.89 5.61
N LEU A 172 4.66 5.84 6.46
CA LEU A 172 3.54 4.89 6.38
C LEU A 172 2.47 5.42 5.44
N VAL A 173 2.11 4.72 4.36
CA VAL A 173 1.36 5.32 3.24
C VAL A 173 -0.09 4.80 3.09
N VAL A 174 -1.03 5.73 2.86
CA VAL A 174 -2.47 5.57 2.55
C VAL A 174 -2.76 6.30 1.22
N TRP A 175 -3.61 5.77 0.34
CA TRP A 175 -3.50 6.01 -1.12
C TRP A 175 -4.71 6.56 -1.86
N HIS A 176 -4.45 7.25 -2.99
CA HIS A 176 -5.37 7.52 -4.11
C HIS A 176 -4.74 7.12 -5.47
N TYR A 177 -5.45 6.29 -6.24
CA TYR A 177 -5.03 5.60 -7.45
C TYR A 177 -6.01 5.87 -8.62
N THR A 178 -5.57 5.71 -9.87
CA THR A 178 -6.43 5.81 -11.06
C THR A 178 -6.46 4.47 -11.81
N PRO A 179 -7.52 3.65 -11.71
CA PRO A 179 -7.69 2.48 -12.57
C PRO A 179 -7.97 2.85 -14.04
N GLU A 180 -7.56 1.99 -14.96
CA GLU A 180 -7.77 2.18 -16.39
C GLU A 180 -9.16 1.70 -16.82
N ARG A 181 -9.78 2.40 -17.79
CA ARG A 181 -11.04 1.93 -18.40
C ARG A 181 -10.76 0.76 -19.34
N LYS A 182 -11.47 -0.37 -19.19
CA LYS A 182 -11.40 -1.46 -20.17
C LYS A 182 -11.96 -0.96 -21.51
N ARG A 183 -11.07 -0.69 -22.48
CA ARG A 183 -11.48 -0.67 -23.90
C ARG A 183 -11.67 -2.12 -24.33
N LEU A 184 -12.90 -2.62 -24.23
CA LEU A 184 -13.28 -3.83 -24.94
C LEU A 184 -13.12 -3.54 -26.44
N GLN A 185 -12.07 -4.08 -27.06
CA GLN A 185 -12.07 -4.24 -28.51
C GLN A 185 -13.20 -5.22 -28.80
N ALA A 186 -14.36 -4.68 -29.19
CA ALA A 186 -15.38 -5.48 -29.85
C ALA A 186 -14.72 -6.08 -31.10
N ARG A 187 -14.32 -7.35 -31.03
CA ARG A 187 -14.06 -8.13 -32.23
C ARG A 187 -15.40 -8.14 -32.98
N ARG A 188 -15.51 -7.31 -34.01
CA ARG A 188 -16.48 -7.55 -35.08
C ARG A 188 -16.08 -8.89 -35.70
N THR A 189 -16.74 -9.96 -35.30
CA THR A 189 -16.86 -11.14 -36.16
C THR A 189 -17.62 -10.69 -37.40
N ALA A 190 -16.92 -10.75 -38.53
CA ALA A 190 -17.50 -10.67 -39.86
C ALA A 190 -18.36 -11.90 -40.15
#